data_AF-A0A3C1G5M8-F1
#
_entry.id   AF-A0A3C1G5M8-F1
#
_cell.length_a   1.000
_cell.length_b   1.000
_cell.length_c   1.000
_cell.angle_alpha   90.00
_cell.angle_beta   90.00
_cell.angle_gamma   90.00
#
_symmetry.space_group_name_H-M   'P 1'
#
loop_
_entity.id
_entity.type
_entity.pdbx_description
1 polymer ?
#
loop_
_entity_poly.entity_id
_entity_poly.type
_entity_poly.pdbx_seq_one_letter_code
_entity_poly.pdbx_strand_id
1 'polypeptide(L)'
;MEMHHMHTMINHALVMAADGANLIMLGEMGMAGDIDKLSIEHGKEMMKDAKSMVTGMMGSKEMMEMHAKGMTPDKSPMMGMSHQHAEASMKVIDLLSKMPAASSK
;
A
#
# COMPACT_ATOMS: atom_id res chain seq x y z
N MET A 1 9.69 -18.58 -6.98
CA MET A 1 9.82 -18.05 -5.60
C MET A 1 9.91 -16.52 -5.58
N GLU A 2 10.73 -15.87 -6.42
CA GLU A 2 10.93 -14.41 -6.38
C GLU A 2 9.63 -13.58 -6.56
N MET A 3 8.82 -13.89 -7.58
CA MET A 3 7.52 -13.20 -7.79
C MET A 3 6.54 -13.40 -6.62
N HIS A 4 6.58 -14.57 -5.98
CA HIS A 4 5.73 -14.87 -4.81
C HIS A 4 6.08 -13.95 -3.63
N HIS A 5 7.37 -13.72 -3.35
CA HIS A 5 7.77 -12.81 -2.27
C HIS A 5 7.34 -11.38 -2.56
N MET A 6 7.47 -10.90 -3.81
CA MET A 6 6.98 -9.57 -4.18
C MET A 6 5.47 -9.43 -3.97
N HIS A 7 4.68 -10.44 -4.33
CA HIS A 7 3.24 -10.42 -4.08
C HIS A 7 2.91 -10.39 -2.60
N THR A 8 3.62 -11.17 -1.78
CA THR A 8 3.46 -11.14 -0.32
C THR A 8 3.79 -9.77 0.27
N MET A 9 4.83 -9.10 -0.22
CA MET A 9 5.18 -7.74 0.23
C MET A 9 4.12 -6.71 -0.20
N ILE A 10 3.58 -6.80 -1.41
CA ILE A 10 2.49 -5.93 -1.86
C ILE A 10 1.23 -6.16 -1.02
N ASN A 11 0.90 -7.41 -0.68
CA ASN A 11 -0.20 -7.73 0.22
C ASN A 11 0.04 -7.18 1.63
N HIS A 12 1.27 -7.27 2.13
CA HIS A 12 1.62 -6.70 3.43
C HIS A 12 1.46 -5.18 3.46
N ALA A 13 1.85 -4.48 2.38
CA ALA A 13 1.60 -3.05 2.23
C ALA A 13 0.11 -2.71 2.26
N LEU A 14 -0.76 -3.54 1.67
CA LEU A 14 -2.21 -3.35 1.74
C LEU A 14 -2.75 -3.48 3.17
N VAL A 15 -2.31 -4.48 3.92
CA VAL A 15 -2.71 -4.65 5.33
C VAL A 15 -2.24 -3.45 6.15
N MET A 16 -0.98 -3.03 5.98
CA MET A 16 -0.42 -1.85 6.64
C MET A 16 -1.24 -0.58 6.34
N ALA A 17 -1.65 -0.38 5.10
CA ALA A 17 -2.54 0.71 4.76
C ALA A 17 -3.91 0.56 5.44
N ALA A 18 -4.57 -0.59 5.35
CA ALA A 18 -5.86 -0.79 6.00
C ALA A 18 -5.82 -0.52 7.52
N ASP A 19 -4.78 -0.99 8.20
CA ASP A 19 -4.56 -0.72 9.63
C ASP A 19 -4.29 0.76 9.90
N GLY A 20 -3.49 1.42 9.05
CA GLY A 20 -3.27 2.87 9.15
C GLY A 20 -4.56 3.68 9.00
N ALA A 21 -5.45 3.28 8.10
CA ALA A 21 -6.76 3.93 7.93
C ALA A 21 -7.63 3.74 9.17
N ASN A 22 -7.63 2.54 9.76
CA ASN A 22 -8.35 2.26 10.99
C ASN A 22 -7.84 3.13 12.15
N LEU A 23 -6.54 3.35 12.26
CA LEU A 23 -5.96 4.23 13.29
C LEU A 23 -6.36 5.69 13.11
N ILE A 24 -6.37 6.18 11.86
CA ILE A 24 -6.84 7.53 11.56
C ILE A 24 -8.32 7.67 11.95
N MET A 25 -9.17 6.75 11.49
CA MET A 25 -10.60 6.75 11.81
C MET A 25 -10.85 6.69 13.32
N LEU A 26 -10.08 5.88 14.05
CA LEU A 26 -10.20 5.75 15.50
C LEU A 26 -9.79 7.05 16.22
N GLY A 27 -8.66 7.66 15.85
CA GLY A 27 -8.25 8.92 16.45
C GLY A 27 -9.20 10.08 16.12
N GLU A 28 -9.80 10.08 14.93
CA GLU A 28 -10.80 11.09 14.56
C GLU A 28 -12.10 11.03 15.39
N MET A 29 -12.33 9.94 16.15
CA MET A 29 -13.44 9.88 17.10
C MET A 29 -13.23 10.79 18.32
N GLY A 30 -12.00 11.23 18.60
CA GLY A 30 -11.72 12.24 19.63
C GLY A 30 -12.00 11.79 21.07
N MET A 31 -11.88 10.49 21.36
CA MET A 31 -12.25 9.91 22.65
C MET A 31 -11.10 9.90 23.68
N ALA A 32 -9.85 10.07 23.25
CA ALA A 32 -8.65 9.82 24.08
C ALA A 32 -7.61 10.97 24.06
N GLY A 33 -7.92 12.13 23.47
CA GLY A 33 -7.11 13.35 23.57
C GLY A 33 -5.79 13.25 22.81
N ASP A 34 -4.65 13.29 23.50
CA ASP A 34 -3.34 13.24 22.83
C ASP A 34 -3.04 11.88 22.17
N ILE A 35 -3.68 10.79 22.67
CA ILE A 35 -3.59 9.48 22.02
C ILE A 35 -4.24 9.51 20.64
N ASP A 36 -5.34 10.26 20.47
CA ASP A 36 -6.01 10.38 19.18
C ASP A 36 -5.09 11.00 18.12
N LYS A 37 -4.33 12.05 18.50
CA LYS A 37 -3.35 12.69 17.63
C LYS A 37 -2.25 11.71 17.21
N LEU A 38 -1.71 10.96 18.18
CA LEU A 38 -0.69 9.95 17.92
C LEU A 38 -1.21 8.85 16.98
N SER A 39 -2.44 8.38 17.18
CA SER A 39 -3.07 7.40 16.29
C SER A 39 -3.22 7.92 14.86
N ILE A 40 -3.66 9.17 14.68
CA ILE A 40 -3.77 9.81 13.37
C ILE A 40 -2.40 9.94 12.70
N GLU A 41 -1.38 10.42 13.42
CA GLU A 41 -0.03 10.57 12.89
C GLU A 41 0.58 9.22 12.49
N HIS A 42 0.46 8.20 13.35
CA HIS A 42 0.97 6.87 13.07
C HIS A 42 0.27 6.24 11.85
N GLY A 43 -1.05 6.37 11.76
CA GLY A 43 -1.80 5.87 10.60
C GLY A 43 -1.40 6.56 9.29
N LYS A 44 -1.07 7.86 9.31
CA LYS A 44 -0.55 8.58 8.14
C LYS A 44 0.82 8.08 7.69
N GLU A 45 1.73 7.80 8.63
CA GLU A 45 3.03 7.21 8.30
C GLU A 45 2.89 5.78 7.76
N MET A 46 2.01 4.95 8.34
CA MET A 46 1.70 3.62 7.80
C MET A 46 1.21 3.67 6.34
N MET A 47 0.37 4.64 5.98
CA MET A 47 -0.07 4.85 4.60
C MET A 47 1.07 5.22 3.66
N LYS A 48 1.96 6.10 4.12
CA LYS A 48 3.12 6.55 3.35
C LYS A 48 4.10 5.40 3.13
N ASP A 49 4.36 4.61 4.17
CA ASP A 49 5.25 3.45 4.12
C ASP A 49 4.66 2.34 3.24
N ALA A 50 3.35 2.11 3.30
CA ALA A 50 2.66 1.20 2.40
C ALA A 50 2.83 1.60 0.91
N LYS A 51 2.63 2.89 0.57
CA LYS A 51 2.87 3.40 -0.80
C LYS A 51 4.33 3.19 -1.20
N SER A 52 5.26 3.54 -0.32
CA SER A 52 6.71 3.37 -0.55
C SER A 52 7.06 1.91 -0.83
N MET A 53 6.51 0.97 -0.05
CA MET A 53 6.75 -0.46 -0.20
C MET A 53 6.29 -0.98 -1.56
N VAL A 54 5.07 -0.64 -2.01
CA VAL A 54 4.58 -1.05 -3.34
C VAL A 54 5.45 -0.47 -4.45
N THR A 55 5.78 0.83 -4.37
CA THR A 55 6.65 1.46 -5.39
C THR A 55 8.07 0.87 -5.38
N GLY A 56 8.61 0.55 -4.21
CA GLY A 56 9.93 -0.05 -4.06
C GLY A 56 10.01 -1.46 -4.64
N MET A 57 8.96 -2.28 -4.47
CA MET A 57 8.89 -3.60 -5.09
C MET A 57 8.81 -3.52 -6.61
N MET A 58 8.02 -2.58 -7.15
CA MET A 58 7.88 -2.41 -8.61
C MET A 58 9.07 -1.72 -9.26
N GLY A 59 9.84 -0.94 -8.50
CA GLY A 59 11.08 -0.30 -8.93
C GLY A 59 12.35 -1.06 -8.54
N SER A 60 12.23 -2.28 -8.01
CA SER A 60 13.35 -3.05 -7.51
C SER A 60 14.32 -3.46 -8.62
N LYS A 61 15.58 -3.70 -8.25
CA LYS A 61 16.60 -4.20 -9.18
C LYS A 61 16.16 -5.54 -9.79
N GLU A 62 15.56 -6.41 -8.99
CA GLU A 62 15.04 -7.70 -9.40
C GLU A 62 13.92 -7.55 -10.46
N MET A 63 13.01 -6.58 -10.28
CA MET A 63 11.97 -6.27 -11.28
C MET A 63 12.59 -5.80 -12.61
N MET A 64 13.58 -4.92 -12.54
CA MET A 64 14.29 -4.43 -13.72
C MET A 64 15.06 -5.55 -14.45
N GLU A 65 15.70 -6.45 -13.70
CA GLU A 65 16.41 -7.60 -14.29
C GLU A 65 15.46 -8.57 -14.99
N MET A 66 14.26 -8.80 -14.45
CA MET A 66 13.23 -9.59 -15.13
C MET A 66 12.77 -8.93 -16.43
N HIS A 67 12.56 -7.61 -16.43
CA HIS A 67 12.22 -6.86 -17.64
C HIS A 67 13.34 -6.94 -18.68
N ALA A 68 14.60 -6.83 -18.26
CA ALA A 68 15.77 -6.99 -19.15
C ALA A 68 15.86 -8.40 -19.76
N LYS A 69 15.37 -9.43 -19.06
CA LYS A 69 15.24 -10.81 -19.57
C LYS A 69 14.02 -11.02 -20.47
N GLY A 70 13.28 -9.95 -20.80
CA GLY A 70 12.12 -9.98 -21.68
C GLY A 70 10.80 -10.36 -21.00
N MET A 71 10.77 -10.50 -19.67
CA MET A 71 9.54 -10.68 -18.91
C MET A 71 8.85 -9.33 -18.74
N THR A 72 8.18 -8.85 -19.79
CA THR A 72 7.36 -7.64 -19.77
C THR A 72 5.88 -7.99 -19.56
N PRO A 73 5.04 -7.05 -19.11
CA PRO A 73 3.59 -7.28 -18.94
C PRO A 73 2.90 -7.86 -20.18
N ASP A 74 3.30 -7.42 -21.38
CA ASP A 74 2.70 -7.88 -22.65
C ASP A 74 3.18 -9.28 -23.08
N LYS A 75 4.33 -9.73 -22.57
CA LYS A 75 4.98 -10.98 -22.99
C LYS A 75 4.86 -12.10 -21.95
N SER A 76 4.58 -11.75 -20.70
CA SER A 76 4.46 -12.69 -19.59
C SER A 76 3.16 -12.43 -18.83
N PRO A 77 2.18 -13.36 -18.89
CA PRO A 77 0.95 -13.23 -18.12
C PRO A 77 1.19 -13.04 -16.62
N MET A 78 2.20 -13.72 -16.06
CA MET A 78 2.58 -13.56 -14.66
C MET A 78 3.09 -12.15 -14.36
N MET A 79 3.88 -11.56 -15.27
CA MET A 79 4.34 -10.18 -15.11
C MET A 79 3.19 -9.19 -15.23
N GLY A 80 2.27 -9.41 -16.18
CA GLY A 80 1.05 -8.61 -16.31
C GLY A 80 0.22 -8.61 -15.02
N MET A 81 0.01 -9.80 -14.44
CA MET A 81 -0.70 -9.92 -13.15
C MET A 81 0.04 -9.21 -12.00
N SER A 82 1.37 -9.25 -11.94
CA SER A 82 2.13 -8.51 -10.93
C SER A 82 1.92 -7.00 -11.01
N HIS A 83 1.94 -6.44 -12.23
CA HIS A 83 1.71 -5.01 -12.45
C HIS A 83 0.28 -4.62 -12.10
N GLN A 84 -0.71 -5.41 -12.53
CA GLN A 84 -2.12 -5.20 -12.19
C GLN A 84 -2.35 -5.26 -10.68
N HIS A 85 -1.71 -6.21 -9.98
CA HIS A 85 -1.80 -6.31 -8.53
C HIS A 85 -1.23 -5.07 -7.86
N ALA A 86 -0.01 -4.63 -8.22
CA ALA A 86 0.57 -3.42 -7.66
C ALA A 86 -0.26 -2.16 -7.94
N GLU A 87 -0.80 -2.03 -9.16
CA GLU A 87 -1.65 -0.90 -9.54
C GLU A 87 -2.96 -0.89 -8.74
N ALA A 88 -3.63 -2.04 -8.61
CA ALA A 88 -4.82 -2.18 -7.80
C ALA A 88 -4.54 -1.85 -6.33
N SER A 89 -3.40 -2.32 -5.80
CA SER A 89 -2.98 -2.03 -4.43
C SER A 89 -2.77 -0.54 -4.22
N MET A 90 -2.07 0.14 -5.12
CA MET A 90 -1.88 1.60 -5.05
C MET A 90 -3.20 2.36 -5.09
N LYS A 91 -4.15 1.92 -5.92
CA LYS A 91 -5.50 2.52 -5.98
C LYS A 91 -6.23 2.39 -4.64
N VAL A 92 -6.18 1.22 -4.00
CA VAL A 92 -6.78 1.01 -2.68
C VAL A 92 -6.13 1.91 -1.63
N ILE A 93 -4.80 1.97 -1.58
CA ILE A 93 -4.09 2.82 -0.62
C ILE A 93 -4.42 4.31 -0.85
N ASP A 94 -4.54 4.74 -2.10
CA ASP A 94 -4.95 6.11 -2.43
C ASP A 94 -6.39 6.41 -1.96
N LEU A 95 -7.33 5.48 -2.19
CA LEU A 95 -8.72 5.60 -1.71
C LEU A 95 -8.78 5.66 -0.18
N LEU A 96 -8.02 4.80 0.52
CA LEU A 96 -7.93 4.80 1.98
C LEU A 96 -7.40 6.15 2.51
N SER A 97 -6.40 6.75 1.84
CA SER A 97 -5.86 8.05 2.24
C SER A 97 -6.82 9.23 2.04
N LYS A 98 -7.94 9.01 1.33
CA LYS A 98 -8.99 9.99 1.06
C LYS A 98 -10.28 9.68 1.82
N MET A 99 -10.28 8.67 2.69
CA MET A 99 -11.46 8.36 3.48
C MET A 99 -11.85 9.57 4.34
N PRO A 100 -13.11 10.01 4.31
CA PRO A 100 -13.55 11.13 5.11
C PRO A 100 -13.64 10.74 6.58
N ALA A 101 -13.35 11.70 7.45
CA ALA A 101 -13.57 11.56 8.89
C ALA A 101 -15.06 11.37 9.20
N ALA A 102 -15.36 10.56 10.22
CA ALA A 102 -16.71 10.24 10.67
C ALA A 102 -17.56 11.48 11.06
N SER A 103 -16.94 12.64 11.28
CA SER A 103 -17.57 13.91 11.68
C SER A 103 -17.85 14.88 10.52
N SER A 104 -17.80 14.43 9.27
CA SER A 104 -18.17 15.25 8.10
C SER A 104 -19.69 15.37 7.89
N LYS A 105 -20.43 15.83 8.92
CA LYS A 105 -21.79 16.39 8.84
C LYS A 105 -22.03 17.42 9.93
#